data_AF-A0A9D6R5T9-F1
#
_entry.id   AF-A0A9D6R5T9-F1
#
_cell.length_a   1.000
_cell.length_b   1.000
_cell.length_c   1.000
_cell.angle_alpha   90.00
_cell.angle_beta   90.00
_cell.angle_gamma   90.00
#
_symmetry.space_group_name_H-M   'P 1'
#
loop_
_entity.id
_entity.type
_entity.pdbx_description
1 polymer ?
#
loop_
_entity_poly.entity_id
_entity_poly.type
_entity_poly.pdbx_seq_one_letter_code
_entity_poly.pdbx_strand_id
1 'polypeptide(L)'
;MRTAPMRLPFAVGLTALSGGLYGLCFPTASVQLLAWVVLVPFFVALRGVRLGVALGLGWVWTITAAYAVGDWFPSSVAAYYRQPLAIGIAFFFGVSSLMAAPYYMAFAAWYRAIGRGSGPWLSLLVAAAWTAAELGRSRLFTGNPWALLGYSQVGVDALVQIADVTGVYGVTFMLAVVNAALAETWLAGARSRRRASMGLVLAGAVVAIVLGYGRLRMAALAGSRGTPIEVALIQGNLDLGTQWREEFYGRNLDVYLRLTQAALEAHRPALVVWPENSLTFFLETEPHYRAAIARVLQPSSAQLLAGGPRAVGRAHPLYYNSMFLLSPDGTILGHYDKQRLVPFAEYFPIRAIDVLRRRFGRIRELTPGRPSPPLPTVAGLAGITICNEAMFPEVAAERVREGAVFFVDPAHDTWLTPKFSAQQFDIVRLRTIEQRRFLIRASTSGPSAIVDPLGRLRARSEFLARAAVVGTIEARDDVTLYGRLGDVFASLCALAALIAWGTRMFPLRRHEV
;
A
#
# COMPACT_ATOMS: atom_id res chain seq x y z
N MET A 1 -17.29 -21.20 -33.06
CA MET A 1 -17.07 -22.50 -32.41
C MET A 1 -17.23 -22.31 -30.90
N ARG A 2 -18.26 -22.90 -30.30
CA ARG A 2 -18.37 -22.99 -28.84
C ARG A 2 -17.26 -23.93 -28.37
N THR A 3 -16.29 -23.44 -27.61
CA THR A 3 -15.33 -24.34 -26.94
C THR A 3 -16.12 -25.27 -26.04
N ALA A 4 -15.84 -26.57 -26.08
CA ALA A 4 -16.45 -27.53 -25.16
C ALA A 4 -16.30 -27.04 -23.71
N PRO A 5 -17.30 -27.26 -22.85
CA PRO A 5 -17.22 -26.83 -21.46
C PRO A 5 -16.00 -27.48 -20.79
N MET A 6 -15.17 -26.65 -20.17
CA MET A 6 -13.99 -27.11 -19.45
C MET A 6 -14.43 -27.91 -18.23
N ARG A 7 -13.77 -29.04 -17.96
CA ARG A 7 -14.03 -29.84 -16.76
C ARG A 7 -13.75 -29.00 -15.52
N LEU A 8 -14.69 -29.00 -14.57
CA LEU A 8 -14.62 -28.17 -13.37
C LEU A 8 -13.30 -28.33 -12.57
N PRO A 9 -12.79 -29.54 -12.31
CA PRO A 9 -11.53 -29.70 -11.56
C PRO A 9 -10.34 -29.02 -12.25
N PHE A 10 -10.29 -29.06 -13.58
CA PHE A 10 -9.24 -28.40 -14.35
C PHE A 10 -9.35 -26.87 -14.28
N ALA A 11 -10.57 -26.33 -14.37
CA ALA A 11 -10.81 -24.89 -14.24
C ALA A 11 -10.45 -24.37 -12.84
N VAL A 12 -10.77 -25.13 -11.78
CA VAL A 12 -10.36 -24.83 -10.41
C VAL A 12 -8.84 -24.89 -10.28
N GLY A 13 -8.18 -25.91 -10.85
CA GLY A 13 -6.72 -26.04 -10.85
C GLY A 13 -6.01 -24.85 -11.50
N LEU A 14 -6.43 -24.42 -12.69
CA LEU A 14 -5.89 -23.22 -13.35
C LEU A 14 -6.11 -21.95 -12.53
N THR A 15 -7.28 -21.84 -11.89
CA THR A 15 -7.63 -20.68 -11.05
C THR A 15 -6.76 -20.61 -9.81
N ALA A 16 -6.60 -21.73 -9.09
CA ALA A 16 -5.76 -21.84 -7.91
C ALA A 16 -4.27 -21.66 -8.27
N LEU A 17 -3.83 -22.16 -9.43
CA LEU A 17 -2.48 -21.92 -9.94
C LEU A 17 -2.23 -20.42 -10.16
N SER A 18 -3.14 -19.72 -10.84
CA SER A 18 -3.05 -18.27 -11.02
C SER A 18 -2.98 -17.52 -9.69
N GLY A 19 -3.85 -17.84 -8.73
CA GLY A 19 -3.82 -17.21 -7.41
C GLY A 19 -2.55 -17.53 -6.62
N GLY A 20 -2.09 -18.77 -6.62
CA GLY A 20 -0.83 -19.17 -5.97
C GLY A 20 0.39 -18.45 -6.56
N LEU A 21 0.49 -18.41 -7.89
CA LEU A 21 1.56 -17.70 -8.61
C LEU A 21 1.50 -16.18 -8.39
N TYR A 22 0.32 -15.62 -8.13
CA TYR A 22 0.16 -14.20 -7.81
C TYR A 22 0.99 -13.79 -6.59
N GLY A 23 1.06 -14.65 -5.56
CA GLY A 23 1.89 -14.40 -4.37
C GLY A 23 3.39 -14.28 -4.68
N LEU A 24 3.89 -15.01 -5.68
CA LEU A 24 5.31 -14.98 -6.08
C LEU A 24 5.70 -13.68 -6.81
N CYS A 25 4.72 -12.89 -7.26
CA CYS A 25 4.96 -11.59 -7.90
C CYS A 25 5.36 -10.51 -6.88
N PHE A 26 5.19 -10.78 -5.58
CA PHE A 26 5.47 -9.85 -4.49
C PHE A 26 6.64 -10.37 -3.63
N PRO A 27 7.22 -9.53 -2.76
CA PRO A 27 8.21 -9.98 -1.80
C PRO A 27 7.75 -11.20 -1.00
N THR A 28 8.66 -12.13 -0.67
CA THR A 28 10.12 -12.08 -0.88
C THR A 28 10.60 -12.59 -2.24
N ALA A 29 9.78 -13.35 -2.97
CA ALA A 29 10.20 -13.95 -4.24
C ALA A 29 10.39 -12.89 -5.34
N SER A 30 9.53 -11.86 -5.36
CA SER A 30 9.62 -10.71 -6.26
C SER A 30 9.86 -11.10 -7.72
N VAL A 31 9.18 -12.14 -8.21
CA VAL A 31 9.30 -12.61 -9.60
C VAL A 31 8.48 -11.70 -10.50
N GLN A 32 8.98 -10.50 -10.77
CA GLN A 32 8.24 -9.43 -11.44
C GLN A 32 7.77 -9.81 -12.86
N LEU A 33 8.53 -10.65 -13.55
CA LEU A 33 8.17 -11.16 -14.89
C LEU A 33 6.91 -12.04 -14.86
N LEU A 34 6.63 -12.70 -13.75
CA LEU A 34 5.46 -13.57 -13.61
C LEU A 34 4.15 -12.75 -13.66
N ALA A 35 4.17 -11.51 -13.15
CA ALA A 35 3.00 -10.62 -13.14
C ALA A 35 2.42 -10.37 -14.55
N TRP A 36 3.24 -10.48 -15.60
CA TRP A 36 2.85 -10.31 -16.99
C TRP A 36 2.02 -11.46 -17.57
N VAL A 37 2.02 -12.62 -16.90
CA VAL A 37 1.33 -13.84 -17.35
C VAL A 37 0.46 -14.50 -16.27
N VAL A 38 0.51 -14.01 -15.03
CA VAL A 38 -0.09 -14.66 -13.87
C VAL A 38 -1.62 -14.78 -13.92
N LEU A 39 -2.31 -13.86 -14.60
CA LEU A 39 -3.77 -13.88 -14.74
C LEU A 39 -4.25 -14.72 -15.93
N VAL A 40 -3.36 -15.11 -16.84
CA VAL A 40 -3.70 -15.89 -18.05
C VAL A 40 -4.45 -17.19 -17.69
N PRO A 41 -3.99 -18.03 -16.73
CA PRO A 41 -4.69 -19.27 -16.40
C PRO A 41 -6.11 -19.02 -15.86
N PHE A 42 -6.29 -17.99 -15.03
CA PHE A 42 -7.60 -17.60 -14.50
C PHE A 42 -8.53 -17.14 -15.62
N PHE A 43 -8.06 -16.27 -16.51
CA PHE A 43 -8.85 -15.80 -17.66
C PHE A 43 -9.23 -16.95 -18.60
N VAL A 44 -8.33 -17.91 -18.83
CA VAL A 44 -8.62 -19.12 -19.61
C VAL A 44 -9.69 -19.98 -18.93
N ALA A 45 -9.58 -20.21 -17.63
CA ALA A 45 -10.54 -20.99 -16.84
C ALA A 45 -11.94 -20.36 -16.86
N LEU A 46 -12.02 -19.05 -16.65
CA LEU A 46 -13.27 -18.31 -16.70
C LEU A 46 -13.97 -18.56 -18.03
N ARG A 47 -13.26 -18.49 -19.17
CA ARG A 47 -13.85 -18.69 -20.51
C ARG A 47 -14.36 -20.12 -20.79
N GLY A 48 -14.04 -21.09 -19.95
CA GLY A 48 -14.44 -22.50 -20.07
C GLY A 48 -15.69 -22.93 -19.27
N VAL A 49 -16.17 -22.14 -18.32
CA VAL A 49 -17.23 -22.54 -17.36
C VAL A 49 -18.51 -21.68 -17.35
N ARG A 50 -19.68 -22.19 -16.96
CA ARG A 50 -20.92 -21.38 -16.86
C ARG A 50 -20.80 -20.22 -15.85
N LEU A 51 -21.64 -19.19 -15.95
CA LEU A 51 -21.59 -17.98 -15.11
C LEU A 51 -21.55 -18.28 -13.60
N GLY A 52 -22.43 -19.15 -13.09
CA GLY A 52 -22.42 -19.52 -11.67
C GLY A 52 -21.11 -20.16 -11.20
N VAL A 53 -20.44 -20.93 -12.08
CA VAL A 53 -19.12 -21.49 -11.78
C VAL A 53 -18.03 -20.40 -11.87
N ALA A 54 -18.13 -19.47 -12.83
CA ALA A 54 -17.19 -18.35 -12.94
C ALA A 54 -17.20 -17.46 -11.68
N LEU A 55 -18.37 -17.22 -11.08
CA LEU A 55 -18.47 -16.56 -9.77
C LEU A 55 -17.69 -17.33 -8.70
N GLY A 56 -17.90 -18.65 -8.61
CA GLY A 56 -17.14 -19.51 -7.70
C GLY A 56 -15.63 -19.47 -7.95
N LEU A 57 -15.19 -19.46 -9.21
CA LEU A 57 -13.77 -19.31 -9.56
C LEU A 57 -13.23 -17.94 -9.16
N GLY A 58 -14.00 -16.85 -9.29
CA GLY A 58 -13.59 -15.53 -8.79
C GLY A 58 -13.36 -15.53 -7.28
N TRP A 59 -14.20 -16.24 -6.52
CA TRP A 59 -13.98 -16.44 -5.09
C TRP A 59 -12.73 -17.29 -4.81
N VAL A 60 -12.57 -18.44 -5.48
CA VAL A 60 -11.39 -19.31 -5.33
C VAL A 60 -10.09 -18.57 -5.66
N TRP A 61 -10.07 -17.80 -6.76
CA TRP A 61 -8.92 -16.99 -7.14
C TRP A 61 -8.58 -15.99 -6.04
N THR A 62 -9.58 -15.31 -5.48
CA THR A 62 -9.38 -14.35 -4.40
C THR A 62 -8.76 -15.00 -3.18
N ILE A 63 -9.31 -16.11 -2.70
CA ILE A 63 -8.80 -16.79 -1.50
C ILE A 63 -7.37 -17.29 -1.72
N THR A 64 -7.11 -17.92 -2.86
CA THR A 64 -5.78 -18.46 -3.18
C THR A 64 -4.74 -17.34 -3.34
N ALA A 65 -5.07 -16.25 -4.04
CA ALA A 65 -4.21 -15.08 -4.17
C ALA A 65 -3.98 -14.36 -2.83
N ALA A 66 -5.04 -14.14 -2.05
CA ALA A 66 -4.94 -13.50 -0.74
C ALA A 66 -4.09 -14.33 0.23
N TYR A 67 -4.22 -15.65 0.20
CA TYR A 67 -3.39 -16.52 1.03
C TYR A 67 -1.95 -16.58 0.54
N ALA A 68 -1.70 -16.68 -0.77
CA ALA A 68 -0.33 -16.71 -1.30
C ALA A 68 0.45 -15.43 -1.00
N VAL A 69 -0.24 -14.28 -1.07
CA VAL A 69 0.31 -12.98 -0.70
C VAL A 69 0.41 -12.82 0.82
N GLY A 70 -0.58 -13.30 1.58
CA GLY A 70 -0.81 -13.00 3.00
C GLY A 70 -0.93 -14.24 3.89
N ASP A 71 -0.07 -15.24 3.69
CA ASP A 71 -0.06 -16.56 4.36
C ASP A 71 0.11 -16.48 5.88
N TRP A 72 0.71 -15.40 6.37
CA TRP A 72 0.85 -15.04 7.78
C TRP A 72 -0.41 -14.58 8.47
N PHE A 73 -1.39 -14.07 7.73
CA PHE A 73 -2.51 -13.37 8.34
C PHE A 73 -3.28 -14.25 9.35
N PRO A 74 -3.55 -15.53 9.06
CA PRO A 74 -4.14 -16.44 10.04
C PRO A 74 -3.32 -16.57 11.34
N SER A 75 -2.00 -16.76 11.24
CA SER A 75 -1.14 -16.96 12.42
C SER A 75 -0.96 -15.67 13.22
N SER A 76 -0.86 -14.52 12.55
CA SER A 76 -0.79 -13.22 13.25
C SER A 76 -2.10 -12.85 13.93
N VAL A 77 -3.26 -13.15 13.35
CA VAL A 77 -4.54 -12.99 14.06
C VAL A 77 -4.58 -13.90 15.29
N ALA A 78 -4.21 -15.17 15.14
CA ALA A 78 -4.18 -16.12 16.25
C ALA A 78 -3.23 -15.64 17.37
N ALA A 79 -2.01 -15.22 17.04
CA ALA A 79 -1.04 -14.71 18.00
C ALA A 79 -1.49 -13.39 18.66
N TYR A 80 -1.94 -12.43 17.85
CA TYR A 80 -2.34 -11.10 18.31
C TYR A 80 -3.52 -11.19 19.28
N TYR A 81 -4.53 -12.02 19.02
CA TYR A 81 -5.68 -12.16 19.94
C TYR A 81 -5.53 -13.29 20.96
N ARG A 82 -4.39 -14.01 20.95
CA ARG A 82 -4.15 -15.21 21.78
C ARG A 82 -5.26 -16.26 21.62
N GLN A 83 -5.62 -16.54 20.38
CA GLN A 83 -6.67 -17.48 19.98
C GLN A 83 -6.08 -18.69 19.23
N PRO A 84 -6.80 -19.83 19.15
CA PRO A 84 -6.38 -20.95 18.31
C PRO A 84 -6.24 -20.56 16.83
N LEU A 85 -5.31 -21.21 16.11
CA LEU A 85 -5.08 -20.96 14.68
C LEU A 85 -6.36 -21.10 13.83
N ALA A 86 -7.27 -22.00 14.21
CA ALA A 86 -8.56 -22.17 13.52
C ALA A 86 -9.39 -20.88 13.47
N ILE A 87 -9.33 -20.05 14.52
CA ILE A 87 -10.00 -18.74 14.54
C ILE A 87 -9.33 -17.78 13.56
N GLY A 88 -8.00 -17.76 13.52
CA GLY A 88 -7.24 -16.98 12.55
C GLY A 88 -7.55 -17.37 11.10
N ILE A 89 -7.65 -18.68 10.81
CA ILE A 89 -8.04 -19.19 9.50
C ILE A 89 -9.48 -18.76 9.16
N ALA A 90 -10.43 -18.97 10.07
CA ALA A 90 -11.82 -18.56 9.87
C ALA A 90 -11.94 -17.04 9.62
N PHE A 91 -11.18 -16.24 10.36
CA PHE A 91 -11.12 -14.79 10.19
C PHE A 91 -10.55 -14.40 8.81
N PHE A 92 -9.45 -15.03 8.37
CA PHE A 92 -8.89 -14.83 7.04
C PHE A 92 -9.91 -15.12 5.93
N PHE A 93 -10.61 -16.26 6.00
CA PHE A 93 -11.64 -16.61 5.03
C PHE A 93 -12.81 -15.63 5.06
N GLY A 94 -13.27 -15.25 6.25
CA GLY A 94 -14.36 -14.28 6.43
C GLY A 94 -14.03 -12.91 5.84
N VAL A 95 -12.88 -12.34 6.24
CA VAL A 95 -12.43 -11.02 5.76
C VAL A 95 -12.17 -11.05 4.26
N SER A 96 -11.46 -12.05 3.74
CA SER A 96 -11.16 -12.13 2.30
C SER A 96 -12.43 -12.32 1.46
N SER A 97 -13.39 -13.11 1.94
CA SER A 97 -14.67 -13.33 1.27
C SER A 97 -15.56 -12.08 1.27
N LEU A 98 -15.49 -11.26 2.32
CA LEU A 98 -16.34 -10.07 2.44
C LEU A 98 -15.70 -8.84 1.78
N MET A 99 -14.40 -8.64 1.97
CA MET A 99 -13.68 -7.41 1.61
C MET A 99 -12.91 -7.49 0.29
N ALA A 100 -12.70 -8.68 -0.29
CA ALA A 100 -11.94 -8.83 -1.54
C ALA A 100 -12.69 -9.61 -2.61
N ALA A 101 -13.34 -10.72 -2.25
CA ALA A 101 -13.96 -11.61 -3.23
C ALA A 101 -15.06 -10.96 -4.09
N PRO A 102 -15.93 -10.05 -3.59
CA PRO A 102 -16.99 -9.48 -4.39
C PRO A 102 -16.49 -8.79 -5.67
N TYR A 103 -15.33 -8.14 -5.61
CA TYR A 103 -14.74 -7.42 -6.74
C TYR A 103 -14.26 -8.35 -7.85
N TYR A 104 -13.55 -9.43 -7.48
CA TYR A 104 -13.05 -10.40 -8.45
C TYR A 104 -14.13 -11.37 -8.93
N MET A 105 -15.16 -11.63 -8.12
CA MET A 105 -16.39 -12.30 -8.55
C MET A 105 -17.15 -11.44 -9.58
N ALA A 106 -17.28 -10.14 -9.33
CA ALA A 106 -17.89 -9.20 -10.28
C ALA A 106 -17.08 -9.14 -11.58
N PHE A 107 -15.74 -9.07 -11.50
CA PHE A 107 -14.87 -9.19 -12.68
C PHE A 107 -15.09 -10.52 -13.42
N ALA A 108 -15.16 -11.64 -12.71
CA ALA A 108 -15.37 -12.96 -13.32
C ALA A 108 -16.71 -13.04 -14.05
N ALA A 109 -17.77 -12.49 -13.45
CA ALA A 109 -19.08 -12.38 -14.08
C ALA A 109 -19.06 -11.46 -15.30
N TRP A 110 -18.46 -10.27 -15.18
CA TRP A 110 -18.30 -9.31 -16.26
C TRP A 110 -17.54 -9.91 -17.45
N TYR A 111 -16.40 -10.54 -17.17
CA TYR A 111 -15.55 -11.16 -18.18
C TYR A 111 -16.25 -12.35 -18.85
N ARG A 112 -17.18 -13.01 -18.15
CA ARG A 112 -18.05 -13.99 -18.77
C ARG A 112 -19.12 -13.38 -19.66
N ALA A 113 -19.82 -12.38 -19.14
CA ALA A 113 -20.88 -11.66 -19.83
C ALA A 113 -20.42 -11.00 -21.13
N ILE A 114 -19.21 -10.41 -21.16
CA ILE A 114 -18.68 -9.74 -22.35
C ILE A 114 -18.38 -10.70 -23.51
N GLY A 115 -18.43 -12.02 -23.31
CA GLY A 115 -18.30 -13.03 -24.38
C GLY A 115 -16.98 -13.00 -25.16
N ARG A 116 -16.82 -13.93 -26.12
CA ARG A 116 -15.69 -13.96 -27.06
C ARG A 116 -16.05 -13.16 -28.31
N GLY A 117 -15.12 -12.38 -28.86
CA GLY A 117 -15.28 -11.76 -30.20
C GLY A 117 -15.19 -10.24 -30.29
N SER A 118 -14.67 -9.55 -29.29
CA SER A 118 -14.70 -8.08 -29.19
C SER A 118 -13.53 -7.38 -29.89
N GLY A 119 -13.27 -7.71 -31.16
CA GLY A 119 -12.27 -6.99 -31.96
C GLY A 119 -10.87 -6.91 -31.31
N PRO A 120 -10.00 -6.01 -31.78
CA PRO A 120 -8.68 -5.80 -31.16
C PRO A 120 -8.77 -5.17 -29.75
N TRP A 121 -9.89 -4.52 -29.42
CA TRP A 121 -10.07 -3.73 -28.19
C TRP A 121 -10.42 -4.54 -26.95
N LEU A 122 -10.76 -5.84 -27.09
CA LEU A 122 -11.17 -6.67 -25.97
C LEU A 122 -10.16 -6.65 -24.83
N SER A 123 -8.87 -6.81 -25.13
CA SER A 123 -7.83 -6.87 -24.11
C SER A 123 -7.75 -5.59 -23.27
N LEU A 124 -7.99 -4.43 -23.89
CA LEU A 124 -8.02 -3.13 -23.19
C LEU A 124 -9.25 -3.03 -22.28
N LEU A 125 -10.42 -3.51 -22.73
CA LEU A 125 -11.63 -3.55 -21.90
C LEU A 125 -11.48 -4.52 -20.72
N VAL A 126 -10.82 -5.67 -20.92
CA VAL A 126 -10.53 -6.62 -19.83
C VAL A 126 -9.59 -6.01 -18.81
N ALA A 127 -8.54 -5.31 -19.27
CA ALA A 127 -7.63 -4.58 -18.40
C ALA A 127 -8.34 -3.47 -17.62
N ALA A 128 -9.25 -2.74 -18.27
CA ALA A 128 -10.08 -1.73 -17.63
C ALA A 128 -10.98 -2.35 -16.55
N ALA A 129 -11.63 -3.48 -16.83
CA ALA A 129 -12.47 -4.17 -15.84
C ALA A 129 -11.67 -4.73 -14.67
N TRP A 130 -10.45 -5.26 -14.90
CA TRP A 130 -9.56 -5.69 -13.82
C TRP A 130 -9.15 -4.51 -12.93
N THR A 131 -8.74 -3.40 -13.56
CA THR A 131 -8.36 -2.17 -12.87
C THR A 131 -9.53 -1.61 -12.05
N ALA A 132 -10.76 -1.69 -12.58
CA ALA A 132 -11.97 -1.30 -11.87
C ALA A 132 -12.25 -2.19 -10.65
N ALA A 133 -12.00 -3.49 -10.73
CA ALA A 133 -12.11 -4.40 -9.59
C ALA A 133 -11.08 -4.05 -8.49
N GLU A 134 -9.84 -3.76 -8.88
CA GLU A 134 -8.80 -3.30 -7.95
C GLU A 134 -9.11 -1.93 -7.32
N LEU A 135 -9.66 -0.99 -8.08
CA LEU A 135 -10.15 0.29 -7.56
C LEU A 135 -11.26 0.08 -6.55
N GLY A 136 -12.27 -0.72 -6.90
CA GLY A 136 -13.38 -1.06 -6.02
C GLY A 136 -12.91 -1.63 -4.70
N ARG A 137 -11.97 -2.59 -4.75
CA ARG A 137 -11.35 -3.18 -3.57
C ARG A 137 -10.55 -2.18 -2.73
N SER A 138 -9.87 -1.24 -3.37
CA SER A 138 -9.05 -0.25 -2.68
C SER A 138 -9.88 0.84 -1.99
N ARG A 139 -11.04 1.19 -2.56
CA ARG A 139 -11.81 2.39 -2.16
C ARG A 139 -13.10 2.11 -1.38
N LEU A 140 -13.81 1.03 -1.68
CA LEU A 140 -15.12 0.77 -1.10
C LEU A 140 -15.00 0.10 0.29
N PHE A 141 -16.04 0.26 1.11
CA PHE A 141 -16.04 -0.12 2.53
C PHE A 141 -14.88 0.53 3.31
N THR A 142 -14.03 -0.27 3.96
CA THR A 142 -12.83 0.23 4.67
C THR A 142 -11.64 0.44 3.74
N GLY A 143 -11.70 -0.06 2.51
CA GLY A 143 -10.62 -0.05 1.52
C GLY A 143 -9.49 -1.02 1.85
N ASN A 144 -9.01 -1.75 0.83
CA ASN A 144 -7.88 -2.66 0.93
C ASN A 144 -6.97 -2.54 -0.31
N PRO A 145 -5.98 -1.63 -0.31
CA PRO A 145 -5.02 -1.49 -1.41
C PRO A 145 -3.89 -2.53 -1.34
N TRP A 146 -3.97 -3.58 -0.50
CA TRP A 146 -2.88 -4.55 -0.38
C TRP A 146 -2.70 -5.35 -1.67
N ALA A 147 -1.45 -5.52 -2.10
CA ALA A 147 -1.05 -6.35 -3.25
C ALA A 147 -1.88 -6.17 -4.53
N LEU A 148 -2.18 -4.92 -4.89
CA LEU A 148 -2.60 -4.59 -6.26
C LEU A 148 -1.52 -5.02 -7.25
N LEU A 149 -1.92 -5.47 -8.43
CA LEU A 149 -1.01 -6.07 -9.41
C LEU A 149 0.12 -5.10 -9.80
N GLY A 150 -0.17 -3.80 -9.87
CA GLY A 150 0.81 -2.75 -10.16
C GLY A 150 2.00 -2.69 -9.18
N TYR A 151 1.82 -3.03 -7.90
CA TYR A 151 2.93 -3.02 -6.94
C TYR A 151 4.00 -4.07 -7.22
N SER A 152 3.67 -5.13 -7.97
CA SER A 152 4.67 -6.14 -8.38
C SER A 152 5.82 -5.54 -9.21
N GLN A 153 5.65 -4.36 -9.80
CA GLN A 153 6.66 -3.70 -10.64
C GLN A 153 7.46 -2.63 -9.88
N VAL A 154 7.23 -2.44 -8.58
CA VAL A 154 8.05 -1.55 -7.76
C VAL A 154 9.51 -2.02 -7.83
N GLY A 155 10.41 -1.10 -8.18
CA GLY A 155 11.82 -1.42 -8.49
C GLY A 155 12.15 -1.52 -9.97
N VAL A 156 11.16 -1.64 -10.86
CA VAL A 156 11.36 -1.43 -12.31
C VAL A 156 11.13 0.04 -12.63
N ASP A 157 12.11 0.88 -12.29
CA ASP A 157 11.99 2.34 -12.24
C ASP A 157 11.25 2.93 -13.44
N ALA A 158 11.63 2.57 -14.67
CA ALA A 158 11.05 3.13 -15.89
C ALA A 158 9.56 2.78 -16.08
N LEU A 159 9.08 1.63 -15.60
CA LEU A 159 7.68 1.24 -15.75
C LEU A 159 6.78 1.99 -14.77
N VAL A 160 7.23 2.14 -13.53
CA VAL A 160 6.40 2.66 -12.45
C VAL A 160 6.22 4.18 -12.52
N GLN A 161 7.01 4.89 -13.33
CA GLN A 161 6.90 6.35 -13.44
C GLN A 161 5.53 6.84 -13.90
N ILE A 162 4.75 6.03 -14.63
CA ILE A 162 3.39 6.38 -15.05
C ILE A 162 2.45 6.61 -13.85
N ALA A 163 2.83 6.16 -12.64
CA ALA A 163 2.07 6.39 -11.42
C ALA A 163 1.90 7.88 -11.08
N ASP A 164 2.78 8.78 -11.57
CA ASP A 164 2.58 10.23 -11.42
C ASP A 164 1.43 10.80 -12.28
N VAL A 165 0.85 9.98 -13.16
CA VAL A 165 -0.34 10.30 -13.97
C VAL A 165 -1.56 9.52 -13.52
N THR A 166 -1.42 8.21 -13.33
CA THR A 166 -2.54 7.29 -13.16
C THR A 166 -2.62 6.64 -11.79
N GLY A 167 -1.66 6.92 -10.91
CA GLY A 167 -1.42 6.11 -9.72
C GLY A 167 -0.99 4.68 -10.08
N VAL A 168 -0.99 3.80 -9.07
CA VAL A 168 -0.76 2.35 -9.23
C VAL A 168 -1.62 1.70 -10.34
N TYR A 169 -2.81 2.24 -10.59
CA TYR A 169 -3.79 1.66 -11.51
C TYR A 169 -3.35 1.63 -12.97
N GLY A 170 -2.52 2.57 -13.44
CA GLY A 170 -1.96 2.49 -14.79
C GLY A 170 -0.96 1.35 -14.96
N VAL A 171 -0.20 1.05 -13.91
CA VAL A 171 0.71 -0.11 -13.89
C VAL A 171 -0.09 -1.41 -13.88
N THR A 172 -1.14 -1.49 -13.04
CA THR A 172 -2.11 -2.60 -13.07
C THR A 172 -2.69 -2.78 -14.47
N PHE A 173 -3.17 -1.71 -15.10
CA PHE A 173 -3.80 -1.76 -16.43
C PHE A 173 -2.83 -2.31 -17.49
N MET A 174 -1.58 -1.84 -17.49
CA MET A 174 -0.54 -2.32 -18.41
C MET A 174 -0.27 -3.82 -18.26
N LEU A 175 -0.19 -4.32 -17.03
CA LEU A 175 0.00 -5.76 -16.78
C LEU A 175 -1.23 -6.57 -17.19
N ALA A 176 -2.42 -6.06 -16.84
CA ALA A 176 -3.68 -6.73 -17.14
C ALA A 176 -3.96 -6.80 -18.65
N VAL A 177 -3.57 -5.77 -19.45
CA VAL A 177 -3.77 -5.81 -20.91
C VAL A 177 -2.91 -6.86 -21.57
N VAL A 178 -1.67 -7.07 -21.11
CA VAL A 178 -0.80 -8.15 -21.62
C VAL A 178 -1.38 -9.52 -21.27
N ASN A 179 -1.76 -9.73 -20.01
CA ASN A 179 -2.43 -10.96 -19.58
C ASN A 179 -3.70 -11.25 -20.40
N ALA A 180 -4.53 -10.23 -20.62
CA ALA A 180 -5.75 -10.36 -21.40
C ALA A 180 -5.47 -10.67 -22.87
N ALA A 181 -4.49 -10.01 -23.50
CA ALA A 181 -4.10 -10.24 -24.88
C ALA A 181 -3.55 -11.67 -25.09
N LEU A 182 -2.72 -12.17 -24.16
CA LEU A 182 -2.22 -13.54 -24.19
C LEU A 182 -3.35 -14.56 -24.03
N ALA A 183 -4.21 -14.38 -23.03
CA ALA A 183 -5.34 -15.28 -22.79
C ALA A 183 -6.30 -15.32 -23.99
N GLU A 184 -6.70 -14.16 -24.52
CA GLU A 184 -7.62 -14.09 -25.65
C GLU A 184 -7.00 -14.61 -26.95
N THR A 185 -5.69 -14.45 -27.16
CA THR A 185 -4.98 -15.02 -28.32
C THR A 185 -4.91 -16.54 -28.22
N TRP A 186 -4.58 -17.09 -27.05
CA TRP A 186 -4.59 -18.53 -26.78
C TRP A 186 -5.97 -19.15 -27.06
N LEU A 187 -7.01 -18.43 -26.66
CA LEU A 187 -8.41 -18.81 -26.78
C LEU A 187 -8.99 -18.58 -28.19
N ALA A 188 -8.29 -17.90 -29.09
CA ALA A 188 -8.81 -17.56 -30.40
C ALA A 188 -8.76 -18.77 -31.35
N GLY A 189 -9.91 -19.08 -31.96
CA GLY A 189 -9.97 -19.99 -33.11
C GLY A 189 -9.35 -19.36 -34.37
N ALA A 190 -9.10 -20.17 -35.40
CA ALA A 190 -8.42 -19.73 -36.63
C ALA A 190 -9.02 -18.43 -37.22
N ARG A 191 -10.35 -18.33 -37.29
CA ARG A 191 -11.06 -17.16 -37.85
C ARG A 191 -10.95 -15.88 -37.01
N SER A 192 -10.66 -15.97 -35.72
CA SER A 192 -10.54 -14.81 -34.81
C SER A 192 -9.10 -14.51 -34.39
N ARG A 193 -8.14 -15.36 -34.76
CA ARG A 193 -6.73 -15.27 -34.35
C ARG A 193 -6.10 -13.94 -34.73
N ARG A 194 -6.29 -13.47 -35.97
CA ARG A 194 -5.77 -12.16 -36.42
C ARG A 194 -6.20 -11.02 -35.50
N ARG A 195 -7.49 -10.96 -35.12
CA ARG A 195 -8.03 -9.90 -34.25
C ARG A 195 -7.50 -10.01 -32.82
N ALA A 196 -7.37 -11.24 -32.30
CA ALA A 196 -6.81 -11.46 -30.97
C ALA A 196 -5.32 -11.09 -30.92
N SER A 197 -4.55 -11.43 -31.97
CA SER A 197 -3.14 -11.04 -32.10
C SER A 197 -2.95 -9.53 -32.23
N MET A 198 -3.90 -8.77 -32.81
CA MET A 198 -3.87 -7.30 -32.73
C MET A 198 -3.95 -6.80 -31.29
N GLY A 199 -4.61 -7.52 -30.39
CA GLY A 199 -4.59 -7.23 -28.95
C GLY A 199 -3.19 -7.27 -28.36
N LEU A 200 -2.32 -8.17 -28.84
CA LEU A 200 -0.90 -8.21 -28.44
C LEU A 200 -0.13 -6.98 -28.95
N VAL A 201 -0.42 -6.52 -30.18
CA VAL A 201 0.17 -5.29 -30.73
C VAL A 201 -0.24 -4.08 -29.90
N LEU A 202 -1.53 -3.96 -29.55
CA LEU A 202 -2.01 -2.88 -28.68
C LEU A 202 -1.41 -2.95 -27.27
N ALA A 203 -1.30 -4.15 -26.69
CA ALA A 203 -0.65 -4.32 -25.39
C ALA A 203 0.83 -3.92 -25.46
N GLY A 204 1.55 -4.31 -26.52
CA GLY A 204 2.93 -3.89 -26.77
C GLY A 204 3.07 -2.38 -26.93
N ALA A 205 2.13 -1.73 -27.62
CA ALA A 205 2.10 -0.27 -27.75
C ALA A 205 1.89 0.41 -26.40
N VAL A 206 0.98 -0.08 -25.55
CA VAL A 206 0.78 0.43 -24.18
C VAL A 206 2.08 0.33 -23.37
N VAL A 207 2.73 -0.84 -23.39
CA VAL A 207 4.01 -1.04 -22.69
C VAL A 207 5.11 -0.11 -23.22
N ALA A 208 5.21 0.06 -24.54
CA ALA A 208 6.18 0.95 -25.16
C ALA A 208 5.95 2.42 -24.77
N ILE A 209 4.70 2.87 -24.73
CA ILE A 209 4.33 4.23 -24.30
C ILE A 209 4.70 4.43 -22.83
N VAL A 210 4.36 3.50 -21.94
CA VAL A 210 4.67 3.58 -20.51
C VAL A 210 6.19 3.62 -20.28
N LEU A 211 6.94 2.74 -20.95
CA LEU A 211 8.40 2.72 -20.88
C LEU A 211 9.04 4.00 -21.44
N GLY A 212 8.53 4.52 -22.55
CA GLY A 212 8.99 5.76 -23.16
C GLY A 212 8.74 6.94 -22.23
N TYR A 213 7.52 7.06 -21.70
CA TYR A 213 7.15 8.07 -20.72
C TYR A 213 8.07 8.02 -19.50
N GLY A 214 8.27 6.83 -18.91
CA GLY A 214 9.08 6.74 -17.71
C GLY A 214 10.54 7.09 -17.91
N ARG A 215 11.16 6.71 -19.04
CA ARG A 215 12.51 7.15 -19.39
C ARG A 215 12.60 8.67 -19.52
N LEU A 216 11.64 9.29 -20.20
CA LEU A 216 11.58 10.75 -20.34
C LEU A 216 11.41 11.44 -18.97
N ARG A 217 10.54 10.91 -18.11
CA ARG A 217 10.32 11.46 -16.76
C ARG A 217 11.55 11.34 -15.87
N MET A 218 12.23 10.20 -15.89
CA MET A 218 13.47 10.01 -15.14
C MET A 218 14.57 10.97 -15.61
N ALA A 219 14.71 11.19 -16.92
CA ALA A 219 15.64 12.16 -17.47
C ALA A 219 15.31 13.59 -17.04
N ALA A 220 14.02 13.98 -17.09
CA ALA A 220 13.56 15.31 -16.68
C ALA A 220 13.74 15.61 -15.19
N LEU A 221 13.86 14.56 -14.35
CA LEU A 221 14.00 14.64 -12.90
C LEU A 221 15.41 14.29 -12.41
N ALA A 222 16.39 14.16 -13.30
CA ALA A 222 17.76 13.79 -12.94
C ALA A 222 18.53 14.90 -12.17
N GLY A 223 17.97 16.11 -12.05
CA GLY A 223 18.57 17.24 -11.32
C GLY A 223 17.97 17.47 -9.94
N SER A 224 18.83 17.89 -9.00
CA SER A 224 18.44 18.44 -7.68
C SER A 224 17.62 19.72 -7.88
N ARG A 225 16.54 19.89 -7.11
CA ARG A 225 15.66 21.07 -7.21
C ARG A 225 15.52 21.84 -5.90
N GLY A 226 16.15 21.38 -4.82
CA GLY A 226 16.05 22.02 -3.52
C GLY A 226 17.35 21.94 -2.74
N THR A 227 17.43 22.69 -1.65
CA THR A 227 18.55 22.60 -0.71
C THR A 227 18.52 21.23 -0.03
N PRO A 228 19.59 20.42 -0.14
CA PRO A 228 19.67 19.15 0.57
C PRO A 228 19.67 19.37 2.08
N ILE A 229 18.85 18.62 2.80
CA ILE A 229 18.76 18.65 4.25
C ILE A 229 19.03 17.25 4.78
N GLU A 230 19.98 17.14 5.69
CA GLU A 230 20.35 15.87 6.29
C GLU A 230 19.38 15.47 7.41
N VAL A 231 18.94 14.22 7.36
CA VAL A 231 17.97 13.63 8.28
C VAL A 231 18.48 12.29 8.81
N ALA A 232 18.09 11.95 10.04
CA ALA A 232 18.40 10.65 10.64
C ALA A 232 17.12 9.91 11.06
N LEU A 233 17.03 8.64 10.69
CA LEU A 233 15.93 7.74 11.01
C LEU A 233 16.43 6.71 12.01
N ILE A 234 15.84 6.66 13.20
CA ILE A 234 16.32 5.82 14.31
C ILE A 234 15.51 4.53 14.39
N GLN A 235 16.18 3.39 14.27
CA GLN A 235 15.59 2.06 14.38
C GLN A 235 16.01 1.39 15.68
N GLY A 236 15.13 1.39 16.68
CA GLY A 236 15.44 0.88 18.02
C GLY A 236 15.46 -0.65 18.15
N ASN A 237 14.79 -1.37 17.25
CA ASN A 237 14.49 -2.81 17.35
C ASN A 237 14.14 -3.23 18.78
N LEU A 238 13.07 -2.61 19.29
CA LEU A 238 12.50 -2.92 20.60
C LEU A 238 11.24 -3.76 20.43
N ASP A 239 11.23 -4.94 21.03
CA ASP A 239 10.00 -5.70 21.21
C ASP A 239 9.21 -5.07 22.36
N LEU A 240 8.25 -4.22 22.00
CA LEU A 240 7.37 -3.57 22.96
C LEU A 240 6.19 -4.46 23.37
N GLY A 241 6.05 -5.64 22.77
CA GLY A 241 4.85 -6.47 22.89
C GLY A 241 3.55 -5.70 22.63
N THR A 242 2.45 -6.20 23.18
CA THR A 242 1.13 -5.52 23.16
C THR A 242 0.85 -4.73 24.43
N GLN A 243 1.85 -4.56 25.32
CA GLN A 243 1.64 -4.03 26.68
C GLN A 243 2.66 -2.94 27.02
N TRP A 244 2.14 -1.75 27.22
CA TRP A 244 2.87 -0.57 27.64
C TRP A 244 3.10 -0.68 29.14
N ARG A 245 4.34 -1.04 29.53
CA ARG A 245 4.71 -1.24 30.93
C ARG A 245 5.60 -0.11 31.40
N GLU A 246 5.14 0.61 32.43
CA GLU A 246 5.81 1.79 32.99
C GLU A 246 7.27 1.53 33.39
N GLU A 247 7.54 0.33 33.91
CA GLU A 247 8.89 -0.12 34.30
C GLU A 247 9.91 -0.15 33.15
N PHE A 248 9.47 -0.13 31.89
CA PHE A 248 10.36 -0.12 30.72
C PHE A 248 10.49 1.24 30.03
N TYR A 249 9.74 2.26 30.45
CA TYR A 249 9.71 3.56 29.76
C TYR A 249 11.10 4.18 29.65
N GLY A 250 11.82 4.29 30.78
CA GLY A 250 13.17 4.84 30.81
C GLY A 250 14.16 4.02 29.98
N ARG A 251 14.11 2.68 30.07
CA ARG A 251 14.98 1.77 29.32
C ARG A 251 14.77 1.91 27.81
N ASN A 252 13.52 1.97 27.36
CA ASN A 252 13.19 2.07 25.94
C ASN A 252 13.61 3.44 25.38
N LEU A 253 13.32 4.51 26.12
CA LEU A 253 13.74 5.87 25.74
C LEU A 253 15.26 5.96 25.60
N ASP A 254 16.00 5.40 26.55
CA ASP A 254 17.46 5.41 26.60
C ASP A 254 18.11 4.73 25.37
N VAL A 255 17.46 3.73 24.77
CA VAL A 255 17.91 3.16 23.48
C VAL A 255 17.81 4.20 22.35
N TYR A 256 16.68 4.88 22.23
CA TYR A 256 16.49 5.92 21.22
C TYR A 256 17.41 7.12 21.43
N LEU A 257 17.62 7.54 22.69
CA LEU A 257 18.53 8.64 23.04
C LEU A 257 19.97 8.32 22.64
N ARG A 258 20.48 7.12 22.95
CA ARG A 258 21.85 6.72 22.55
C ARG A 258 22.05 6.66 21.05
N LEU A 259 21.11 6.05 20.32
CA LEU A 259 21.19 5.98 18.86
C LEU A 259 21.11 7.38 18.22
N THR A 260 20.26 8.25 18.78
CA THR A 260 20.16 9.65 18.35
C THR A 260 21.46 10.40 18.60
N GLN A 261 22.03 10.28 19.81
CA GLN A 261 23.29 10.92 20.16
C GLN A 261 24.42 10.49 19.22
N ALA A 262 24.56 9.19 18.96
CA ALA A 262 25.57 8.68 18.02
C ALA A 262 25.39 9.25 16.61
N ALA A 263 24.15 9.36 16.11
CA ALA A 263 23.87 9.95 14.80
C ALA A 263 24.17 11.46 14.76
N LEU A 264 23.85 12.19 15.84
CA LEU A 264 24.14 13.62 15.97
C LEU A 264 25.63 13.92 16.02
N GLU A 265 26.40 13.13 16.76
CA GLU A 265 27.86 13.26 16.87
C GLU A 265 28.56 12.96 15.54
N ALA A 266 28.09 11.96 14.80
CA ALA A 266 28.71 11.53 13.54
C ALA A 266 28.34 12.40 12.33
N HIS A 267 27.10 12.89 12.25
CA HIS A 267 26.57 13.49 11.03
C HIS A 267 25.99 14.90 11.21
N ARG A 268 25.48 15.23 12.41
CA ARG A 268 24.75 16.48 12.71
C ARG A 268 23.52 16.73 11.80
N PRO A 269 22.60 15.75 11.66
CA PRO A 269 21.35 15.94 10.91
C PRO A 269 20.49 17.04 11.54
N ALA A 270 19.80 17.82 10.70
CA ALA A 270 18.90 18.88 11.15
C ALA A 270 17.59 18.33 11.74
N LEU A 271 17.15 17.16 11.26
CA LEU A 271 15.91 16.50 11.67
C LEU A 271 16.16 15.02 11.99
N VAL A 272 15.75 14.61 13.19
CA VAL A 272 15.74 13.21 13.62
C VAL A 272 14.31 12.69 13.62
N VAL A 273 14.11 11.44 13.22
CA VAL A 273 12.80 10.79 13.18
C VAL A 273 12.84 9.47 13.94
N TRP A 274 11.97 9.35 14.93
CA TRP A 274 11.71 8.11 15.65
C TRP A 274 10.40 7.46 15.14
N PRO A 275 10.33 6.12 15.15
CA PRO A 275 9.23 5.36 14.57
C PRO A 275 7.94 5.45 15.40
N GLU A 276 6.89 4.83 14.88
CA GLU A 276 5.61 4.65 15.58
C GLU A 276 5.81 3.87 16.89
N ASN A 277 5.18 4.34 17.97
CA ASN A 277 5.33 3.80 19.32
C ASN A 277 6.77 3.78 19.86
N SER A 278 7.66 4.65 19.36
CA SER A 278 8.98 4.86 19.97
C SER A 278 8.88 5.45 21.38
N LEU A 279 7.92 6.34 21.59
CA LEU A 279 7.53 6.82 22.90
C LEU A 279 6.48 5.88 23.48
N THR A 280 6.82 5.19 24.56
CA THR A 280 5.89 4.29 25.25
C THR A 280 5.10 4.98 26.36
N PHE A 281 4.97 6.30 26.34
CA PHE A 281 4.34 7.11 27.39
C PHE A 281 3.72 8.38 26.82
N PHE A 282 2.84 9.03 27.58
CA PHE A 282 2.19 10.28 27.17
C PHE A 282 3.17 11.44 27.30
N LEU A 283 3.85 11.78 26.21
CA LEU A 283 4.93 12.78 26.19
C LEU A 283 4.53 14.13 26.82
N GLU A 284 3.28 14.57 26.63
CA GLU A 284 2.76 15.85 27.12
C GLU A 284 2.75 15.95 28.66
N THR A 285 2.62 14.84 29.37
CA THR A 285 2.59 14.81 30.85
C THR A 285 3.94 14.48 31.48
N GLU A 286 4.99 14.27 30.68
CA GLU A 286 6.28 13.76 31.14
C GLU A 286 7.43 14.78 30.96
N PRO A 287 7.53 15.82 31.80
CA PRO A 287 8.55 16.87 31.65
C PRO A 287 9.98 16.33 31.80
N HIS A 288 10.20 15.31 32.63
CA HIS A 288 11.52 14.71 32.81
C HIS A 288 12.03 13.99 31.56
N TYR A 289 11.15 13.30 30.83
CA TYR A 289 11.50 12.67 29.56
C TYR A 289 11.74 13.71 28.46
N ARG A 290 10.93 14.79 28.41
CA ARG A 290 11.21 15.92 27.49
C ARG A 290 12.56 16.57 27.77
N ALA A 291 12.92 16.78 29.03
CA ALA A 291 14.23 17.32 29.39
C ALA A 291 15.38 16.36 29.03
N ALA A 292 15.18 15.04 29.14
CA ALA A 292 16.18 14.06 28.71
C ALA A 292 16.38 14.08 27.18
N ILE A 293 15.30 14.20 26.40
CA ILE A 293 15.35 14.36 24.95
C ILE A 293 16.09 15.66 24.58
N ALA A 294 15.73 16.78 25.23
CA ALA A 294 16.34 18.09 24.99
C ALA A 294 17.86 18.07 25.18
N ARG A 295 18.37 17.40 26.22
CA ARG A 295 19.81 17.28 26.47
C ARG A 295 20.59 16.64 25.30
N VAL A 296 19.95 15.75 24.54
CA VAL A 296 20.57 15.11 23.37
C VAL A 296 20.45 15.99 22.12
N LEU A 297 19.32 16.69 21.95
CA LEU A 297 19.04 17.47 20.74
C LEU A 297 19.72 18.85 20.72
N GLN A 298 19.76 19.55 21.87
CA GLN A 298 20.25 20.94 21.95
C GLN A 298 21.65 21.16 21.37
N PRO A 299 22.68 20.32 21.65
CA PRO A 299 24.04 20.57 21.17
C PRO A 299 24.17 20.65 19.64
N SER A 300 23.27 19.99 18.90
CA SER A 300 23.24 20.00 17.44
C SER A 300 22.10 20.85 16.87
N SER A 301 21.30 21.51 17.72
CA SER A 301 20.10 22.26 17.32
C SER A 301 19.13 21.46 16.44
N ALA A 302 19.08 20.13 16.62
CA ALA A 302 18.25 19.24 15.81
C ALA A 302 16.80 19.21 16.29
N GLN A 303 15.85 19.17 15.35
CA GLN A 303 14.45 18.86 15.67
C GLN A 303 14.23 17.36 15.73
N LEU A 304 13.17 16.94 16.43
CA LEU A 304 12.76 15.54 16.53
C LEU A 304 11.29 15.39 16.14
N LEU A 305 11.02 14.46 15.23
CA LEU A 305 9.70 13.86 15.07
C LEU A 305 9.67 12.52 15.81
N ALA A 306 8.72 12.30 16.71
CA ALA A 306 8.63 11.06 17.49
C ALA A 306 7.20 10.52 17.62
N GLY A 307 7.04 9.22 17.34
CA GLY A 307 5.76 8.52 17.41
C GLY A 307 5.41 8.06 18.83
N GLY A 308 4.20 8.35 19.29
CA GLY A 308 3.75 8.02 20.64
C GLY A 308 2.25 8.18 20.85
N PRO A 309 1.73 7.80 22.03
CA PRO A 309 0.33 7.91 22.35
C PRO A 309 0.02 9.34 22.82
N ARG A 310 -1.21 9.76 22.55
CA ARG A 310 -1.76 11.02 23.06
C ARG A 310 -3.10 10.77 23.73
N ALA A 311 -3.38 11.47 24.82
CA ALA A 311 -4.64 11.35 25.55
C ALA A 311 -5.28 12.73 25.73
N VAL A 312 -6.58 12.84 25.45
CA VAL A 312 -7.36 14.08 25.59
C VAL A 312 -8.59 13.83 26.45
N GLY A 313 -8.75 14.61 27.51
CA GLY A 313 -9.86 14.48 28.47
C GLY A 313 -9.43 13.81 29.78
N ARG A 314 -10.27 13.96 30.83
CA ARG A 314 -9.97 13.45 32.19
C ARG A 314 -10.73 12.18 32.55
N ALA A 315 -12.07 12.22 32.50
CA ALA A 315 -12.92 11.10 32.95
C ALA A 315 -12.99 9.95 31.93
N HIS A 316 -13.11 10.29 30.64
CA HIS A 316 -13.13 9.35 29.52
C HIS A 316 -12.15 9.85 28.45
N PRO A 317 -10.83 9.64 28.66
CA PRO A 317 -9.84 10.12 27.73
C PRO A 317 -10.00 9.48 26.35
N LEU A 318 -9.95 10.31 25.32
CA LEU A 318 -9.76 9.87 23.93
C LEU A 318 -8.28 9.60 23.72
N TYR A 319 -7.96 8.42 23.22
CA TYR A 319 -6.58 8.01 22.93
C TYR A 319 -6.29 8.08 21.44
N TYR A 320 -5.13 8.60 21.08
CA TYR A 320 -4.67 8.73 19.70
C TYR A 320 -3.29 8.09 19.55
N ASN A 321 -3.01 7.63 18.34
CA ASN A 321 -1.66 7.28 17.89
C ASN A 321 -1.12 8.48 17.12
N SER A 322 -0.05 9.09 17.62
CA SER A 322 0.34 10.44 17.24
C SER A 322 1.81 10.52 16.87
N MET A 323 2.15 11.49 16.03
CA MET A 323 3.51 11.92 15.76
C MET A 323 3.71 13.31 16.33
N PHE A 324 4.66 13.49 17.24
CA PHE A 324 4.99 14.78 17.85
C PHE A 324 6.18 15.42 17.15
N LEU A 325 6.13 16.73 16.93
CA LEU A 325 7.29 17.54 16.56
C LEU A 325 7.82 18.25 17.80
N LEU A 326 9.11 18.06 18.08
CA LEU A 326 9.83 18.71 19.17
C LEU A 326 10.92 19.65 18.62
N SER A 327 11.04 20.81 19.24
CA SER A 327 12.20 21.69 19.10
C SER A 327 13.43 21.14 19.84
N PRO A 328 14.63 21.70 19.59
CA PRO A 328 15.85 21.23 20.24
C PRO A 328 15.82 21.28 21.76
N ASP A 329 15.07 22.22 22.36
CA ASP A 329 14.88 22.36 23.81
C ASP A 329 13.83 21.39 24.41
N GLY A 330 13.25 20.50 23.60
CA GLY A 330 12.24 19.54 24.03
C GLY A 330 10.81 20.09 24.12
N THR A 331 10.56 21.31 23.67
CA THR A 331 9.20 21.87 23.56
C THR A 331 8.44 21.17 22.43
N ILE A 332 7.18 20.81 22.68
CA ILE A 332 6.30 20.23 21.64
C ILE A 332 5.77 21.37 20.78
N LEU A 333 6.17 21.41 19.51
CA LEU A 333 5.77 22.43 18.55
C LEU A 333 4.45 22.09 17.84
N GLY A 334 4.12 20.80 17.76
CA GLY A 334 2.92 20.33 17.08
C GLY A 334 2.77 18.82 17.14
N HIS A 335 1.64 18.31 16.69
CA HIS A 335 1.37 16.89 16.55
C HIS A 335 0.47 16.58 15.37
N TYR A 336 0.55 15.34 14.88
CA TYR A 336 -0.38 14.75 13.94
C TYR A 336 -0.98 13.51 14.58
N ASP A 337 -2.32 13.38 14.58
CA ASP A 337 -3.03 12.19 15.06
C ASP A 337 -3.44 11.32 13.86
N LYS A 338 -3.16 10.02 13.93
CA LYS A 338 -3.48 9.03 12.89
C LYS A 338 -4.97 9.09 12.52
N GLN A 339 -5.27 9.36 11.25
CA GLN A 339 -6.61 9.56 10.74
C GLN A 339 -7.22 8.24 10.25
N ARG A 340 -6.43 7.38 9.59
CA ARG A 340 -6.91 6.09 9.07
C ARG A 340 -6.42 4.91 9.89
N LEU A 341 -7.24 4.55 10.86
CA LEU A 341 -6.99 3.45 11.78
C LEU A 341 -7.08 2.07 11.09
N VAL A 342 -6.35 1.10 11.63
CA VAL A 342 -6.39 -0.31 11.23
C VAL A 342 -7.64 -0.98 11.83
N PRO A 343 -8.58 -1.46 11.01
CA PRO A 343 -9.75 -2.19 11.49
C PRO A 343 -9.34 -3.43 12.30
N PHE A 344 -10.08 -3.71 13.38
CA PHE A 344 -9.88 -4.81 14.33
C PHE A 344 -8.60 -4.70 15.20
N ALA A 345 -7.58 -3.94 14.78
CA ALA A 345 -6.36 -3.70 15.55
C ALA A 345 -6.42 -2.41 16.40
N GLU A 346 -6.93 -1.33 15.86
CA GLU A 346 -6.99 -0.02 16.54
C GLU A 346 -8.43 0.35 16.95
N TYR A 347 -9.43 -0.18 16.25
CA TYR A 347 -10.86 -0.03 16.57
C TYR A 347 -11.67 -1.23 16.05
N PHE A 348 -12.93 -1.39 16.50
CA PHE A 348 -13.84 -2.41 15.98
C PHE A 348 -14.91 -1.82 15.06
N PRO A 349 -14.93 -2.19 13.77
CA PRO A 349 -15.97 -1.73 12.84
C PRO A 349 -17.39 -2.18 13.24
N ILE A 350 -17.52 -3.35 13.87
CA ILE A 350 -18.80 -3.90 14.32
C ILE A 350 -18.75 -4.04 15.85
N ARG A 351 -19.31 -3.04 16.55
CA ARG A 351 -19.29 -2.97 18.02
C ARG A 351 -20.00 -4.13 18.72
N ALA A 352 -20.89 -4.84 18.04
CA ALA A 352 -21.72 -5.90 18.60
C ALA A 352 -21.06 -7.29 18.62
N ILE A 353 -19.87 -7.46 18.03
CA ILE A 353 -19.22 -8.76 17.84
C ILE A 353 -17.84 -8.76 18.51
N ASP A 354 -17.77 -9.04 19.81
CA ASP A 354 -16.49 -9.33 20.51
C ASP A 354 -16.06 -10.80 20.31
N VAL A 355 -16.09 -11.27 19.06
CA VAL A 355 -15.69 -12.67 18.71
C VAL A 355 -14.21 -12.92 19.03
N LEU A 356 -13.41 -11.87 19.11
CA LEU A 356 -11.97 -11.96 19.37
C LEU A 356 -11.61 -11.83 20.87
N ARG A 357 -12.60 -11.58 21.75
CA ARG A 357 -12.49 -11.53 23.23
C ARG A 357 -11.25 -10.79 23.72
N ARG A 358 -11.11 -9.51 23.35
CA ARG A 358 -9.87 -8.76 23.66
C ARG A 358 -9.60 -8.67 25.18
N ARG A 359 -8.36 -8.95 25.56
CA ARG A 359 -7.75 -8.58 26.85
C ARG A 359 -6.50 -7.73 26.59
N PHE A 360 -6.65 -6.43 26.35
CA PHE A 360 -5.49 -5.53 26.22
C PHE A 360 -5.68 -4.23 27.00
N GLY A 361 -4.75 -3.99 27.94
CA GLY A 361 -4.26 -2.70 28.44
C GLY A 361 -5.23 -1.60 28.87
N ARG A 362 -4.67 -0.43 29.17
CA ARG A 362 -5.39 0.79 29.57
C ARG A 362 -6.10 1.46 28.38
N ILE A 363 -5.62 1.21 27.15
CA ILE A 363 -6.18 1.72 25.88
C ILE A 363 -6.91 0.56 25.17
N ARG A 364 -8.24 0.66 25.07
CA ARG A 364 -9.08 -0.37 24.44
C ARG A 364 -9.36 -0.09 22.96
N GLU A 365 -9.50 1.18 22.62
CA GLU A 365 -9.76 1.70 21.27
C GLU A 365 -8.99 3.02 21.07
N LEU A 366 -8.53 3.25 19.84
CA LEU A 366 -7.99 4.53 19.41
C LEU A 366 -9.06 5.37 18.72
N THR A 367 -8.87 6.68 18.77
CA THR A 367 -9.74 7.67 18.15
C THR A 367 -9.07 8.14 16.85
N PRO A 368 -9.79 8.18 15.72
CA PRO A 368 -9.28 8.78 14.50
C PRO A 368 -8.95 10.27 14.70
N GLY A 369 -7.79 10.70 14.22
CA GLY A 369 -7.40 12.09 14.15
C GLY A 369 -8.31 12.91 13.24
N ARG A 370 -8.31 14.23 13.44
CA ARG A 370 -8.99 15.19 12.55
C ARG A 370 -8.04 15.64 11.43
N PRO A 371 -8.57 16.15 10.29
CA PRO A 371 -7.75 16.84 9.29
C PRO A 371 -6.88 17.90 9.97
N SER A 372 -5.59 17.90 9.63
CA SER A 372 -4.58 18.80 10.20
C SER A 372 -3.54 19.11 9.13
N PRO A 373 -2.95 20.32 9.16
CA PRO A 373 -1.90 20.68 8.21
C PRO A 373 -0.64 19.84 8.43
N PRO A 374 0.22 19.69 7.40
CA PRO A 374 1.57 19.14 7.54
C PRO A 374 2.37 19.80 8.67
N LEU A 375 3.26 19.05 9.31
CA LEU A 375 4.06 19.56 10.43
C LEU A 375 5.21 20.46 9.92
N PRO A 376 5.40 21.68 10.47
CA PRO A 376 6.40 22.62 10.01
C PRO A 376 7.79 22.31 10.60
N THR A 377 8.54 21.45 9.91
CA THR A 377 9.90 21.08 10.33
C THR A 377 10.95 22.01 9.72
N VAL A 378 12.18 21.94 10.23
CA VAL A 378 13.36 22.56 9.59
C VAL A 378 13.63 22.05 8.18
N ALA A 379 13.12 20.87 7.82
CA ALA A 379 13.20 20.30 6.48
C ALA A 379 12.05 20.71 5.55
N GLY A 380 11.15 21.58 6.02
CA GLY A 380 9.92 21.96 5.34
C GLY A 380 8.67 21.28 5.92
N LEU A 381 7.55 21.44 5.23
CA LEU A 381 6.26 20.88 5.62
C LEU A 381 6.24 19.35 5.46
N ALA A 382 6.20 18.62 6.59
CA ALA A 382 6.22 17.17 6.64
C ALA A 382 4.80 16.58 6.55
N GLY A 383 4.52 15.83 5.50
CA GLY A 383 3.29 15.05 5.35
C GLY A 383 3.39 13.75 6.14
N ILE A 384 2.75 13.68 7.31
CA ILE A 384 2.78 12.48 8.15
C ILE A 384 1.76 11.46 7.65
N THR A 385 2.21 10.21 7.48
CA THR A 385 1.37 9.06 7.13
C THR A 385 1.75 7.89 8.02
N ILE A 386 1.08 7.71 9.16
CA ILE A 386 1.48 6.73 10.17
C ILE A 386 1.17 5.31 9.68
N CYS A 387 2.21 4.50 9.46
CA CYS A 387 2.13 3.06 9.25
C CYS A 387 1.22 2.64 8.06
N ASN A 388 0.00 2.18 8.34
CA ASN A 388 -0.92 1.72 7.29
C ASN A 388 -1.50 2.88 6.47
N GLU A 389 -1.50 4.11 6.98
CA GLU A 389 -1.98 5.29 6.26
C GLU A 389 -1.21 5.49 4.95
N ALA A 390 0.10 5.22 4.98
CA ALA A 390 0.99 5.37 3.85
C ALA A 390 0.66 4.41 2.69
N MET A 391 -0.14 3.37 2.93
CA MET A 391 -0.60 2.45 1.89
C MET A 391 -1.75 3.01 1.05
N PHE A 392 -2.46 4.02 1.55
CA PHE A 392 -3.62 4.60 0.90
C PHE A 392 -3.20 5.76 -0.01
N PRO A 393 -3.33 5.62 -1.35
CA PRO A 393 -2.92 6.64 -2.31
C PRO A 393 -3.50 8.03 -2.02
N GLU A 394 -4.77 8.07 -1.61
CA GLU A 394 -5.47 9.31 -1.31
C GLU A 394 -4.92 10.08 -0.12
N VAL A 395 -4.41 9.37 0.89
CA VAL A 395 -3.90 10.02 2.10
C VAL A 395 -2.60 10.74 1.74
N ALA A 396 -1.71 10.10 0.97
CA ALA A 396 -0.51 10.74 0.46
C ALA A 396 -0.82 11.93 -0.47
N ALA A 397 -1.79 11.78 -1.38
CA ALA A 397 -2.23 12.86 -2.26
C ALA A 397 -2.84 14.04 -1.48
N GLU A 398 -3.59 13.76 -0.41
CA GLU A 398 -4.17 14.78 0.47
C GLU A 398 -3.11 15.57 1.21
N ARG A 399 -2.12 14.90 1.83
CA ARG A 399 -0.98 15.57 2.49
C ARG A 399 -0.26 16.53 1.55
N VAL A 400 -0.08 16.15 0.27
CA VAL A 400 0.54 17.02 -0.76
C VAL A 400 -0.35 18.21 -1.10
N ARG A 401 -1.66 18.00 -1.26
CA ARG A 401 -2.63 19.10 -1.50
C ARG A 401 -2.67 20.10 -0.34
N GLU A 402 -2.42 19.65 0.89
CA GLU A 402 -2.29 20.49 2.07
C GLU A 402 -0.91 21.17 2.20
N GLY A 403 0.02 20.91 1.26
CA GLY A 403 1.32 21.59 1.18
C GLY A 403 2.53 20.76 1.59
N ALA A 404 2.39 19.45 1.84
CA ALA A 404 3.54 18.61 2.21
C ALA A 404 4.61 18.58 1.10
N VAL A 405 5.86 18.81 1.50
CA VAL A 405 7.03 18.84 0.61
C VAL A 405 7.93 17.61 0.72
N PHE A 406 7.67 16.75 1.71
CA PHE A 406 8.17 15.37 1.83
C PHE A 406 7.22 14.56 2.72
N PHE A 407 7.35 13.23 2.70
CA PHE A 407 6.57 12.32 3.55
C PHE A 407 7.39 11.76 4.70
N VAL A 408 6.72 11.61 5.85
CA VAL A 408 7.25 10.88 7.01
C VAL A 408 6.30 9.72 7.32
N ASP A 409 6.85 8.52 7.30
CA ASP A 409 6.13 7.29 7.61
C ASP A 409 6.74 6.65 8.86
N PRO A 410 6.23 6.99 10.06
CA PRO A 410 6.55 6.27 11.26
C PRO A 410 5.79 4.94 11.26
N ALA A 411 6.52 3.82 11.36
CA ALA A 411 5.95 2.48 11.27
C ALA A 411 6.35 1.58 12.44
N HIS A 412 5.42 0.73 12.87
CA HIS A 412 5.63 -0.31 13.86
C HIS A 412 5.48 -1.70 13.22
N ASP A 413 6.58 -2.24 12.68
CA ASP A 413 6.56 -3.49 11.91
C ASP A 413 6.92 -4.74 12.75
N THR A 414 7.01 -4.65 14.07
CA THR A 414 7.47 -5.76 14.95
C THR A 414 6.55 -6.98 14.93
N TRP A 415 5.28 -6.79 14.58
CA TRP A 415 4.27 -7.84 14.44
C TRP A 415 4.16 -8.38 13.00
N LEU A 416 4.93 -7.81 12.07
CA LEU A 416 5.03 -8.27 10.68
C LEU A 416 6.24 -9.19 10.52
N THR A 417 6.15 -10.13 9.58
CA THR A 417 7.32 -10.89 9.14
C THR A 417 8.13 -10.06 8.13
N PRO A 418 9.40 -10.43 7.85
CA PRO A 418 10.22 -9.74 6.85
C PRO A 418 9.53 -9.64 5.48
N LYS A 419 8.79 -10.68 5.08
CA LYS A 419 8.04 -10.73 3.82
C LYS A 419 7.01 -9.60 3.74
N PHE A 420 6.24 -9.38 4.79
CA PHE A 420 5.12 -8.40 4.76
C PHE A 420 5.59 -6.98 5.01
N SER A 421 6.61 -6.80 5.84
CA SER A 421 7.28 -5.50 5.95
C SER A 421 7.81 -5.06 4.57
N ALA A 422 8.42 -5.96 3.81
CA ALA A 422 8.86 -5.67 2.44
C ALA A 422 7.67 -5.37 1.48
N GLN A 423 6.57 -6.11 1.57
CA GLN A 423 5.38 -5.84 0.75
C GLN A 423 4.76 -4.46 1.05
N GLN A 424 4.58 -4.13 2.34
CA GLN A 424 4.09 -2.82 2.75
C GLN A 424 5.04 -1.72 2.28
N PHE A 425 6.35 -1.94 2.43
CA PHE A 425 7.35 -0.99 1.99
C PHE A 425 7.28 -0.71 0.49
N ASP A 426 7.07 -1.71 -0.36
CA ASP A 426 6.89 -1.49 -1.81
C ASP A 426 5.62 -0.68 -2.12
N ILE A 427 4.52 -0.90 -1.40
CA ILE A 427 3.27 -0.12 -1.54
C ILE A 427 3.52 1.36 -1.21
N VAL A 428 4.20 1.61 -0.08
CA VAL A 428 4.52 2.95 0.41
C VAL A 428 5.53 3.64 -0.50
N ARG A 429 6.54 2.90 -0.98
CA ARG A 429 7.55 3.39 -1.92
C ARG A 429 6.93 3.98 -3.17
N LEU A 430 5.84 3.42 -3.68
CA LEU A 430 5.15 3.96 -4.86
C LEU A 430 4.56 5.37 -4.61
N ARG A 431 4.21 5.75 -3.38
CA ARG A 431 3.71 7.11 -3.06
C ARG A 431 4.70 8.19 -3.47
N THR A 432 5.99 7.90 -3.37
CA THR A 432 7.05 8.85 -3.75
C THR A 432 7.01 9.21 -5.24
N ILE A 433 6.71 8.23 -6.10
CA ILE A 433 6.61 8.40 -7.55
C ILE A 433 5.32 9.13 -7.89
N GLU A 434 4.21 8.67 -7.32
CA GLU A 434 2.89 9.25 -7.53
C GLU A 434 2.83 10.74 -7.22
N GLN A 435 3.56 11.18 -6.19
CA GLN A 435 3.49 12.54 -5.67
C GLN A 435 4.76 13.36 -5.91
N ARG A 436 5.84 12.75 -6.42
CA ARG A 436 7.17 13.36 -6.55
C ARG A 436 7.66 13.97 -5.25
N ARG A 437 7.63 13.17 -4.19
CA ARG A 437 8.10 13.54 -2.86
C ARG A 437 9.14 12.55 -2.37
N PHE A 438 10.11 13.04 -1.62
CA PHE A 438 10.93 12.17 -0.79
C PHE A 438 10.06 11.51 0.28
N LEU A 439 10.42 10.29 0.66
CA LEU A 439 9.87 9.59 1.81
C LEU A 439 10.99 9.26 2.78
N ILE A 440 10.75 9.58 4.05
CA ILE A 440 11.54 9.09 5.17
C ILE A 440 10.67 8.15 6.00
N ARG A 441 10.97 6.86 5.94
CA ARG A 441 10.27 5.81 6.70
C ARG A 441 11.11 5.41 7.89
N ALA A 442 10.66 5.71 9.10
CA ALA A 442 11.30 5.24 10.33
C ALA A 442 10.48 4.09 10.88
N SER A 443 11.05 2.89 10.92
CA SER A 443 10.38 1.67 11.41
C SER A 443 11.03 1.19 12.70
N THR A 444 10.24 0.66 13.64
CA THR A 444 10.76 0.09 14.89
C THR A 444 11.66 -1.12 14.67
N SER A 445 11.28 -2.03 13.78
CA SER A 445 12.01 -3.26 13.43
C SER A 445 12.55 -3.24 12.00
N GLY A 446 12.19 -2.27 11.18
CA GLY A 446 12.74 -2.09 9.84
C GLY A 446 11.88 -2.64 8.69
N PRO A 447 12.26 -2.34 7.45
CA PRO A 447 13.38 -1.45 7.11
C PRO A 447 13.00 0.03 7.37
N SER A 448 13.91 0.76 8.00
CA SER A 448 13.92 2.23 7.95
C SER A 448 14.63 2.66 6.68
N ALA A 449 14.10 3.63 5.95
CA ALA A 449 14.61 3.96 4.62
C ALA A 449 14.34 5.40 4.19
N ILE A 450 15.22 5.88 3.31
CA ILE A 450 15.04 7.12 2.55
C ILE A 450 14.79 6.74 1.10
N VAL A 451 13.69 7.21 0.53
CA VAL A 451 13.29 6.96 -0.86
C VAL A 451 13.14 8.29 -1.59
N ASP A 452 13.71 8.39 -2.78
CA ASP A 452 13.64 9.61 -3.60
C ASP A 452 12.34 9.71 -4.43
N PRO A 453 12.05 10.87 -5.06
CA PRO A 453 10.84 11.10 -5.87
C PRO A 453 10.72 10.23 -7.13
N LEU A 454 11.75 9.47 -7.50
CA LEU A 454 11.72 8.48 -8.59
C LEU A 454 11.41 7.08 -8.06
N GLY A 455 11.23 6.96 -6.74
CA GLY A 455 11.04 5.71 -6.04
C GLY A 455 12.34 4.95 -5.87
N ARG A 456 13.52 5.57 -5.86
CA ARG A 456 14.80 4.87 -5.65
C ARG A 456 15.20 4.88 -4.18
N LEU A 457 15.75 3.77 -3.71
CA LEU A 457 16.30 3.66 -2.37
C LEU A 457 17.61 4.46 -2.29
N ARG A 458 17.67 5.44 -1.39
CA ARG A 458 18.86 6.24 -1.13
C ARG A 458 19.66 5.71 0.05
N ALA A 459 18.96 5.27 1.09
CA ALA A 459 19.54 4.62 2.26
C ALA A 459 18.50 3.67 2.87
N ARG A 460 18.94 2.56 3.48
CA ARG A 460 18.06 1.64 4.22
C ARG A 460 18.80 0.89 5.31
N SER A 461 18.10 0.54 6.39
CA SER A 461 18.54 -0.44 7.38
C SER A 461 18.07 -1.85 7.00
N GLU A 462 18.65 -2.85 7.66
CA GLU A 462 18.16 -4.23 7.63
C GLU A 462 16.98 -4.42 8.59
N PHE A 463 16.19 -5.47 8.33
CA PHE A 463 15.12 -5.90 9.22
C PHE A 463 15.72 -6.46 10.53
N LEU A 464 15.11 -6.14 11.67
CA LEU A 464 15.55 -6.41 13.04
C LEU A 464 16.93 -5.87 13.42
N ALA A 465 17.50 -4.94 12.66
CA ALA A 465 18.73 -4.26 13.06
C ALA A 465 18.45 -3.17 14.11
N ARG A 466 19.41 -2.90 15.01
CA ARG A 466 19.45 -1.62 15.74
C ARG A 466 20.36 -0.70 14.96
N ALA A 467 19.82 0.39 14.42
CA ALA A 467 20.54 1.23 13.47
C ALA A 467 20.05 2.67 13.49
N ALA A 468 20.90 3.57 13.00
CA ALA A 468 20.50 4.88 12.52
C ALA A 468 20.75 4.93 11.01
N VAL A 469 19.74 5.34 10.23
CA VAL A 469 19.87 5.56 8.79
C VAL A 469 19.96 7.05 8.58
N VAL A 470 21.10 7.54 8.06
CA VAL A 470 21.33 8.96 7.80
C VAL A 470 21.41 9.19 6.30
N GLY A 471 20.85 10.30 5.84
CA GLY A 471 20.98 10.74 4.45
C GLY A 471 20.29 12.06 4.20
N THR A 472 20.30 12.51 2.95
CA THR A 472 19.76 13.81 2.56
C THR A 472 18.43 13.69 1.84
N ILE A 473 17.52 14.61 2.13
CA ILE A 473 16.29 14.83 1.38
C ILE A 473 16.27 16.24 0.78
N GLU A 474 15.46 16.42 -0.26
CA GLU A 474 15.19 17.74 -0.83
C GLU A 474 13.69 17.97 -0.82
N ALA A 475 13.27 19.12 -0.30
CA ALA A 475 11.88 19.55 -0.35
C ALA A 475 11.44 19.76 -1.81
N ARG A 476 10.21 19.36 -2.13
CA ARG A 476 9.60 19.57 -3.44
C ARG A 476 8.17 20.03 -3.31
N ASP A 477 7.75 20.96 -4.14
CA ASP A 477 6.40 21.54 -4.16
C ASP A 477 5.64 21.25 -5.46
N ASP A 478 6.26 20.59 -6.45
CA ASP A 478 5.62 20.24 -7.70
C ASP A 478 4.45 19.29 -7.48
N VAL A 479 3.32 19.51 -8.15
CA VAL A 479 2.13 18.66 -8.02
C VAL A 479 1.95 17.86 -9.31
N THR A 480 1.91 16.55 -9.17
CA THR A 480 1.74 15.60 -10.29
C THR A 480 0.31 15.62 -10.82
N LEU A 481 0.09 15.03 -12.00
CA LEU A 481 -1.26 14.90 -12.54
C LEU A 481 -2.12 13.96 -11.66
N TYR A 482 -1.52 12.88 -11.14
CA TYR A 482 -2.18 12.02 -10.17
C TYR A 482 -2.49 12.74 -8.86
N GLY A 483 -1.58 13.56 -8.32
CA GLY A 483 -1.82 14.34 -7.10
C GLY A 483 -2.97 15.34 -7.25
N ARG A 484 -3.21 15.85 -8.47
CA ARG A 484 -4.34 16.75 -8.78
C ARG A 484 -5.66 16.01 -9.01
N LEU A 485 -5.64 14.93 -9.78
CA LEU A 485 -6.86 14.27 -10.25
C LEU A 485 -7.25 13.05 -9.41
N GLY A 486 -6.33 12.46 -8.66
CA GLY A 486 -6.53 11.19 -7.99
C GLY A 486 -6.82 10.06 -8.96
N ASP A 487 -7.79 9.21 -8.62
CA ASP A 487 -8.06 7.95 -9.32
C ASP A 487 -8.90 8.08 -10.58
N VAL A 488 -8.98 9.27 -11.21
CA VAL A 488 -9.78 9.52 -12.41
C VAL A 488 -9.52 8.49 -13.51
N PHE A 489 -8.26 8.10 -13.73
CA PHE A 489 -7.93 7.04 -14.71
C PHE A 489 -8.64 5.71 -14.39
N ALA A 490 -8.58 5.26 -13.14
CA ALA A 490 -9.22 4.02 -12.72
C ALA A 490 -10.75 4.13 -12.75
N SER A 491 -11.30 5.30 -12.43
CA SER A 491 -12.74 5.58 -12.59
C SER A 491 -13.18 5.52 -14.06
N LEU A 492 -12.36 6.01 -15.00
CA LEU A 492 -12.63 5.88 -16.43
C LEU A 492 -12.55 4.41 -16.88
N CYS A 493 -11.64 3.61 -16.32
CA CYS A 493 -11.63 2.17 -16.53
C CYS A 493 -12.94 1.50 -16.07
N ALA A 494 -13.45 1.89 -14.89
CA ALA A 494 -14.74 1.40 -14.39
C ALA A 494 -15.89 1.79 -15.32
N LEU A 495 -15.93 3.04 -15.78
CA LEU A 495 -16.93 3.52 -16.74
C LEU A 495 -16.88 2.74 -18.06
N ALA A 496 -15.67 2.52 -18.62
CA ALA A 496 -15.48 1.75 -19.84
C ALA A 496 -15.97 0.30 -19.68
N ALA A 497 -15.71 -0.32 -18.54
CA ALA A 497 -16.21 -1.67 -18.24
C ALA A 497 -17.75 -1.70 -18.16
N LEU A 498 -18.38 -0.70 -17.53
CA LEU A 498 -19.84 -0.59 -17.44
C LEU A 498 -20.49 -0.36 -18.81
N ILE A 499 -19.95 0.53 -19.64
CA ILE A 499 -20.46 0.77 -21.01
C ILE A 499 -20.33 -0.50 -21.86
N ALA A 500 -19.20 -1.18 -21.79
CA ALA A 500 -18.99 -2.43 -22.50
C ALA A 500 -19.99 -3.53 -22.07
N TRP A 501 -20.33 -3.57 -20.79
CA TRP A 501 -21.35 -4.48 -20.27
C TRP A 501 -22.76 -4.11 -20.76
N GLY A 502 -23.14 -2.83 -20.65
CA GLY A 502 -24.44 -2.32 -21.07
C GLY A 502 -24.71 -2.53 -22.56
N THR A 503 -23.74 -2.23 -23.43
CA THR A 503 -23.85 -2.43 -24.88
C THR A 503 -24.00 -3.90 -25.30
N ARG A 504 -23.54 -4.84 -24.47
CA ARG A 504 -23.70 -6.28 -24.71
C ARG A 504 -25.00 -6.86 -24.16
N MET A 505 -25.49 -6.35 -23.03
CA MET A 505 -26.75 -6.79 -22.43
C MET A 505 -27.97 -6.17 -23.10
N PHE A 506 -27.83 -4.93 -23.57
CA PHE A 506 -28.85 -4.18 -24.27
C PHE A 506 -28.32 -3.74 -25.64
N PRO A 507 -28.22 -4.66 -26.61
CA PRO A 507 -27.79 -4.28 -27.95
C PRO A 507 -28.75 -3.21 -28.47
N LEU A 508 -28.21 -2.03 -28.78
CA LEU A 508 -28.98 -0.95 -29.43
C LEU A 508 -29.64 -1.57 -30.66
N ARG A 509 -30.97 -1.66 -30.67
CA ARG A 509 -31.73 -2.05 -31.86
C ARG A 509 -31.29 -1.10 -32.95
N ARG A 510 -30.53 -1.61 -33.92
CA ARG A 510 -30.28 -0.87 -35.16
C ARG A 510 -31.67 -0.70 -35.78
N HIS A 511 -32.19 0.51 -35.77
CA HIS A 511 -33.25 0.86 -36.69
C HIS A 511 -32.62 0.77 -38.07
N GLU A 512 -32.89 -0.35 -38.75
CA GLU A 512 -32.73 -0.43 -40.20
C GLU A 512 -33.74 0.58 -40.76
N VAL A 513 -33.21 1.68 -41.31
CA VAL A 513 -33.94 2.61 -42.18
C VAL A 513 -33.58 2.23 -43.60
#